data_AF-A0A2E3FBY7-F1
#
_entry.id   AF-A0A2E3FBY7-F1
#
_cell.length_a   1.000
_cell.length_b   1.000
_cell.length_c   1.000
_cell.angle_alpha   90.00
_cell.angle_beta   90.00
_cell.angle_gamma   90.00
#
_symmetry.space_group_name_H-M   'P 1'
#
loop_
_entity.id
_entity.type
_entity.pdbx_description
1 polymer ?
#
loop_
_entity_poly.entity_id
_entity_poly.type
_entity_poly.pdbx_seq_one_letter_code
_entity_poly.pdbx_strand_id
1 'polypeptide(L)'
;MDKKTQHNDGFDLDDLFAQARAQDAMPSADFMQQVLDDALAAQPGPVVVGPVVVARGRRGGRLRQFLNAVGGWPAMAGLATAGVAGLWIGVNPPDTLATTAETFLGAETDLYLVDLMPGYDFTLAEG
;
A
#
# COMPACT_ATOMS: atom_id res chain seq x y z
N MET A 1 22.29 39.21 22.44
CA MET A 1 21.87 37.82 22.68
C MET A 1 20.39 37.84 23.04
N ASP A 2 19.53 37.80 22.03
CA ASP A 2 18.87 36.58 21.51
C ASP A 2 17.44 36.49 22.05
N LYS A 3 16.53 37.23 21.42
CA LYS A 3 15.14 36.81 21.33
C LYS A 3 14.91 36.37 19.89
N LYS A 4 15.37 35.17 19.57
CA LYS A 4 14.81 34.44 18.43
C LYS A 4 13.37 34.13 18.81
N THR A 5 12.47 34.97 18.32
CA THR A 5 11.08 34.62 18.07
C THR A 5 11.10 33.33 17.25
N GLN A 6 10.97 32.18 17.91
CA GLN A 6 10.57 30.96 17.24
C GLN A 6 9.12 31.16 16.83
N HIS A 7 8.97 31.69 15.63
CA HIS A 7 7.75 31.60 14.86
C HIS A 7 7.65 30.14 14.44
N ASN A 8 6.97 29.33 15.25
CA ASN A 8 6.58 27.99 14.86
C ASN A 8 5.13 28.07 14.38
N ASP A 9 4.95 28.36 13.10
CA ASP A 9 3.67 28.38 12.39
C ASP A 9 3.12 26.97 12.15
N GLY A 10 3.07 26.19 13.22
CA GLY A 10 2.50 24.86 13.22
C GLY A 10 1.95 24.63 14.60
N PHE A 11 0.62 24.58 14.69
CA PHE A 11 -0.17 24.12 15.83
C PHE A 11 0.66 23.53 16.98
N ASP A 12 0.72 24.22 18.12
CA ASP A 12 1.40 23.71 19.30
C ASP A 12 0.70 22.42 19.76
N LEU A 13 1.36 21.29 19.53
CA LEU A 13 0.80 19.97 19.80
C LEU A 13 0.49 19.80 21.29
N ASP A 14 1.27 20.45 22.16
CA ASP A 14 1.07 20.37 23.59
C ASP A 14 -0.26 21.03 24.01
N ASP A 15 -0.61 22.17 23.40
CA ASP A 15 -1.89 22.83 23.61
C ASP A 15 -3.06 21.98 23.08
N LEU A 16 -2.91 21.38 21.90
CA LEU A 16 -3.92 20.47 21.34
C LEU A 16 -4.13 19.22 22.21
N PHE A 17 -3.05 18.62 22.74
CA PHE A 17 -3.15 17.47 23.64
C PHE A 17 -3.73 17.84 25.02
N ALA A 18 -3.44 19.05 25.51
CA ALA A 18 -4.07 19.56 26.73
C ALA A 18 -5.58 19.73 26.54
N GLN A 19 -6.00 20.27 25.39
CA GLN A 19 -7.42 20.42 25.02
C GLN A 19 -8.12 19.08 24.82
N ALA A 20 -7.44 18.09 24.21
CA ALA A 20 -7.99 16.74 24.03
C ALA A 20 -8.16 16.02 25.37
N ARG A 21 -7.21 16.15 26.31
CA ARG A 21 -7.33 15.57 27.66
C ARG A 21 -8.45 16.20 28.50
N ALA A 22 -8.74 17.49 28.27
CA ALA A 22 -9.85 18.17 28.94
C ALA A 22 -11.23 17.73 28.40
N GLN A 23 -11.27 17.11 27.22
CA GLN A 23 -12.48 16.52 26.64
C GLN A 23 -12.57 15.07 27.07
N ASP A 24 -13.42 14.79 28.07
CA ASP A 24 -13.72 13.43 28.49
C ASP A 24 -14.71 12.79 27.49
N ALA A 25 -14.19 12.44 26.32
CA ALA A 25 -14.94 11.75 25.28
C ALA A 25 -15.05 10.28 25.63
N MET A 26 -15.99 9.95 26.53
CA MET A 26 -16.28 8.56 26.83
C MET A 26 -16.84 7.89 25.56
N PRO A 27 -16.22 6.79 25.07
CA PRO A 27 -16.75 6.07 23.91
C PRO A 27 -18.17 5.58 24.18
N SER A 28 -19.02 5.57 23.16
CA SER A 28 -20.39 5.06 23.30
C SER A 28 -20.38 3.58 23.66
N ALA A 29 -21.40 3.14 24.40
CA ALA A 29 -21.55 1.74 24.78
C ALA A 29 -21.58 0.82 23.55
N ASP A 30 -22.29 1.23 22.49
CA ASP A 30 -22.40 0.48 21.24
C ASP A 30 -21.05 0.32 20.54
N PHE A 31 -20.22 1.38 20.53
CA PHE A 31 -18.87 1.31 19.98
C PHE A 31 -18.00 0.35 20.80
N MET A 32 -18.07 0.43 22.14
CA MET A 32 -17.33 -0.49 23.01
C MET A 32 -17.77 -1.95 22.80
N GLN A 33 -19.05 -2.22 22.57
CA GLN A 33 -19.51 -3.57 22.23
C GLN A 33 -18.92 -4.07 20.92
N GLN A 34 -18.93 -3.25 19.87
CA GLN A 34 -18.32 -3.62 18.57
C GLN A 34 -16.81 -3.88 18.69
N VAL A 35 -16.08 -3.08 19.47
CA VAL A 35 -14.65 -3.30 19.73
C VAL A 35 -14.43 -4.63 20.46
N LEU A 36 -15.28 -4.98 21.42
CA LEU A 36 -15.18 -6.24 22.14
C LEU A 36 -15.49 -7.44 21.24
N ASP A 37 -16.50 -7.33 20.38
CA ASP A 37 -16.84 -8.36 19.40
C ASP A 37 -15.71 -8.59 18.40
N ASP A 38 -15.10 -7.52 17.90
CA ASP A 38 -13.95 -7.59 17.00
C ASP A 38 -12.72 -8.19 17.71
N ALA A 39 -12.45 -7.78 18.96
CA ALA A 39 -11.39 -8.36 19.76
C ALA A 39 -11.61 -9.85 20.02
N LEU A 40 -12.84 -10.29 20.26
CA LEU A 40 -13.19 -11.71 20.41
C LEU A 40 -13.02 -12.48 19.10
N ALA A 41 -13.35 -11.88 17.95
CA ALA A 41 -13.14 -12.47 16.64
C ALA A 41 -11.65 -12.56 16.27
N ALA A 42 -10.84 -11.59 16.71
CA ALA A 42 -9.41 -11.54 16.50
C ALA A 42 -8.62 -12.44 17.47
N GLN A 43 -9.25 -12.94 18.54
CA GLN A 43 -8.59 -13.91 19.41
C GLN A 43 -8.23 -15.15 18.59
N PRO A 44 -6.96 -15.61 18.64
CA PRO A 44 -6.59 -16.85 18.02
C PRO A 44 -7.47 -17.94 18.64
N GLY A 45 -8.32 -18.55 17.82
CA GLY A 45 -9.19 -19.62 18.27
C GLY A 45 -8.36 -20.69 18.99
N PRO A 46 -8.93 -21.40 19.98
CA PRO A 46 -8.23 -22.47 20.66
C PRO A 46 -7.61 -23.35 19.58
N VAL A 47 -6.28 -23.46 19.62
CA VAL A 47 -5.57 -24.45 18.82
C VAL A 47 -6.13 -25.77 19.31
N VAL A 48 -7.14 -26.27 18.61
CA VAL A 48 -7.68 -27.59 18.84
C VAL A 48 -6.51 -28.50 18.48
N VAL A 49 -5.74 -28.84 19.51
CA VAL A 49 -4.88 -30.01 19.52
C VAL A 49 -5.86 -31.18 19.57
N GLY A 50 -6.61 -31.37 18.48
CA GLY A 50 -7.21 -32.65 18.18
C GLY A 50 -6.08 -33.69 18.21
N PRO A 51 -6.39 -34.99 18.34
CA PRO A 51 -5.37 -36.02 18.23
C PRO A 51 -4.52 -35.63 17.04
N VAL A 52 -3.22 -35.39 17.29
CA VAL A 52 -2.29 -34.96 16.26
C VAL A 52 -2.26 -36.14 15.30
N VAL A 53 -3.20 -36.15 14.35
CA VAL A 53 -2.96 -36.72 13.05
C VAL A 53 -1.86 -35.82 12.58
N VAL A 54 -0.64 -36.24 12.88
CA VAL A 54 0.57 -35.73 12.26
C VAL A 54 0.23 -35.91 10.80
N ALA A 55 -0.32 -34.87 10.18
CA ALA A 55 -0.64 -34.88 8.78
C ALA A 55 0.73 -35.01 8.17
N ARG A 56 1.11 -36.27 7.87
CA ARG A 56 2.44 -36.67 7.42
C ARG A 56 2.89 -35.59 6.46
N GLY A 57 3.91 -34.85 6.91
CA GLY A 57 4.13 -33.45 6.54
C GLY A 57 3.57 -33.14 5.16
N ARG A 58 2.48 -32.38 5.10
CA ARG A 58 2.22 -31.63 3.87
C ARG A 58 3.39 -30.69 3.78
N ARG A 59 4.40 -31.11 3.00
CA ARG A 59 5.52 -30.32 2.54
C ARG A 59 4.91 -29.13 1.81
N GLY A 60 4.41 -28.16 2.55
CA GLY A 60 4.13 -26.84 2.03
C GLY A 60 5.47 -26.40 1.47
N GLY A 61 5.58 -26.35 0.15
CA GLY A 61 6.82 -26.01 -0.51
C GLY A 61 7.38 -24.71 0.08
N ARG A 62 8.68 -24.48 -0.07
CA ARG A 62 9.40 -23.31 0.48
C ARG A 62 8.63 -21.99 0.34
N LEU A 63 7.85 -21.85 -0.73
CA LEU A 63 6.93 -20.73 -0.97
C LEU A 63 5.88 -20.51 0.13
N ARG A 64 5.23 -21.55 0.66
CA ARG A 64 4.27 -21.43 1.77
C ARG A 64 4.93 -21.00 3.08
N GLN A 65 6.15 -21.47 3.32
CA GLN A 65 6.93 -21.04 4.48
C GLN A 65 7.34 -19.57 4.35
N PHE A 66 7.71 -19.13 3.14
CA PHE A 66 7.99 -17.73 2.85
C PHE A 66 6.75 -16.85 3.01
N LEU A 67 5.61 -17.29 2.48
CA LEU A 67 4.33 -16.58 2.63
C LEU A 67 3.94 -16.42 4.10
N ASN A 68 4.11 -17.46 4.92
CA ASN A 68 3.86 -17.36 6.36
C ASN A 68 4.85 -16.41 7.06
N ALA A 69 6.12 -16.36 6.62
CA ALA A 69 7.12 -15.45 7.17
C ALA A 69 6.85 -13.97 6.83
N VAL A 70 6.21 -13.69 5.69
CA VAL A 70 5.85 -12.33 5.23
C VAL A 70 4.54 -11.82 5.88
N GLY A 71 3.80 -12.68 6.60
CA GLY A 71 2.53 -12.31 7.26
C GLY A 71 1.32 -13.12 6.80
N GLY A 72 1.53 -14.16 5.99
CA GLY A 72 0.51 -15.10 5.56
C GLY A 72 -0.43 -14.55 4.50
N TRP A 73 -1.64 -15.10 4.48
CA TRP A 73 -2.69 -14.69 3.53
C TRP A 73 -3.11 -13.21 3.59
N PRO A 74 -3.22 -12.54 4.77
CA PRO A 74 -3.58 -11.12 4.80
C PRO A 74 -2.49 -10.22 4.19
N ALA A 75 -1.21 -10.54 4.35
CA ALA A 75 -0.13 -9.81 3.68
C ALA A 75 -0.23 -9.92 2.15
N MET A 76 -0.58 -11.10 1.62
CA MET A 76 -0.80 -11.29 0.18
C MET A 76 -2.02 -10.53 -0.34
N ALA A 77 -3.10 -10.46 0.44
CA ALA A 77 -4.27 -9.68 0.09
C ALA A 77 -3.91 -8.18 -0.01
N GLY A 78 -3.14 -7.66 0.95
CA GLY A 78 -2.63 -6.28 0.91
C GLY A 78 -1.71 -6.00 -0.27
N LEU A 79 -0.82 -6.96 -0.60
CA LEU A 79 0.07 -6.83 -1.77
C LEU A 79 -0.73 -6.83 -3.09
N ALA A 80 -1.76 -7.67 -3.19
CA ALA A 80 -2.63 -7.70 -4.35
C ALA A 80 -3.43 -6.40 -4.50
N THR A 81 -4.01 -5.87 -3.43
CA THR A 81 -4.74 -4.59 -3.47
C THR A 81 -3.82 -3.41 -3.76
N ALA A 82 -2.60 -3.39 -3.20
CA ALA A 82 -1.58 -2.39 -3.54
C ALA A 82 -1.18 -2.46 -5.01
N GLY A 83 -1.05 -3.67 -5.59
CA GLY A 83 -0.79 -3.86 -7.00
C GLY A 83 -1.92 -3.36 -7.90
N VAL A 84 -3.18 -3.65 -7.54
CA VAL A 84 -4.36 -3.13 -8.27
C VAL A 84 -4.43 -1.60 -8.18
N ALA A 85 -4.16 -1.03 -7.00
CA ALA A 85 -4.12 0.42 -6.81
C ALA A 85 -3.00 1.05 -7.65
N GLY A 86 -1.80 0.46 -7.66
CA GLY A 86 -0.68 0.91 -8.49
C GLY A 86 -0.99 0.82 -9.99
N LEU A 87 -1.64 -0.25 -10.44
CA LEU A 87 -2.09 -0.39 -11.83
C LEU A 87 -3.12 0.68 -12.19
N TRP A 88 -4.08 0.94 -11.29
CA TRP A 88 -5.11 1.96 -11.51
C TRP A 88 -4.51 3.37 -11.65
N ILE A 89 -3.55 3.70 -10.79
CA ILE A 89 -2.78 4.96 -10.85
C ILE A 89 -1.93 5.02 -12.11
N GLY A 90 -1.32 3.91 -12.54
CA GLY A 90 -0.48 3.88 -13.73
C GLY A 90 -1.25 4.02 -15.05
N VAL A 91 -2.48 3.49 -15.13
CA VAL A 91 -3.33 3.61 -16.31
C VAL A 91 -3.92 5.02 -16.45
N ASN A 92 -4.22 5.69 -15.34
CA ASN A 92 -4.66 7.08 -15.32
C ASN A 92 -3.74 7.91 -14.40
N PRO A 93 -2.53 8.26 -14.87
CA PRO A 93 -1.65 9.08 -14.08
C PRO A 93 -2.31 10.45 -13.87
N PRO A 94 -2.50 10.92 -12.61
CA PRO A 94 -2.96 12.28 -12.36
C PRO A 94 -1.99 13.29 -12.97
N ASP A 95 -2.50 14.43 -13.46
CA ASP A 95 -1.73 15.45 -14.21
C ASP A 95 -0.45 15.93 -13.48
N THR A 96 -0.46 15.87 -12.15
CA THR A 96 0.69 16.23 -11.30
C THR A 96 1.83 15.22 -11.37
N LEU A 97 1.55 13.93 -11.59
CA LEU A 97 2.58 12.90 -11.74
C LEU A 97 3.17 12.90 -13.16
N ALA A 98 2.35 13.17 -14.19
CA ALA A 98 2.81 13.29 -15.57
C ALA A 98 3.80 14.45 -15.74
N THR A 99 3.46 15.63 -15.24
CA THR A 99 4.33 16.82 -15.29
C THR A 99 5.63 16.65 -14.48
N THR A 100 5.58 15.96 -13.34
CA THR A 100 6.78 15.65 -12.54
C THR A 100 7.66 14.62 -13.25
N ALA A 101 7.07 13.62 -13.92
CA ALA A 101 7.82 12.64 -14.69
C ALA A 101 8.50 13.26 -15.92
N GLU A 102 7.82 14.13 -16.66
CA GLU A 102 8.42 14.90 -17.77
C GLU A 102 9.60 15.75 -17.28
N THR A 103 9.45 16.43 -16.14
CA THR A 103 10.49 17.32 -15.59
C THR A 103 11.71 16.58 -15.06
N PHE A 104 11.51 15.43 -14.40
CA PHE A 104 12.60 14.71 -13.71
C PHE A 104 13.19 13.53 -14.49
N LEU A 105 12.36 12.81 -15.25
CA LEU A 105 12.81 11.67 -16.06
C LEU A 105 13.13 12.07 -17.51
N GLY A 106 12.81 13.30 -17.93
CA GLY A 106 12.93 13.70 -19.34
C GLY A 106 12.08 12.82 -20.27
N ALA A 107 11.04 12.19 -19.71
CA ALA A 107 10.13 11.32 -20.44
C ALA A 107 9.18 12.22 -21.23
N GLU A 108 9.64 12.78 -22.35
CA GLU A 108 8.73 13.36 -23.32
C GLU A 108 7.79 12.25 -23.79
N THR A 109 6.50 12.45 -23.58
CA THR A 109 5.44 11.54 -23.99
C THR A 109 5.25 11.50 -25.52
N ASP A 110 6.29 11.83 -26.28
CA ASP A 110 6.34 11.57 -27.70
C ASP A 110 6.51 10.06 -27.89
N LEU A 111 5.36 9.42 -28.11
CA LEU A 111 5.24 8.20 -28.88
C LEU A 111 5.84 8.45 -30.28
N TYR A 112 7.17 8.55 -30.36
CA TYR A 112 7.90 8.30 -31.59
C TYR A 112 7.64 6.84 -31.90
N LEU A 113 6.60 6.61 -32.70
CA LEU A 113 6.52 5.49 -33.62
C LEU A 113 7.76 5.59 -34.49
N VAL A 114 8.90 5.11 -33.98
CA VAL A 114 10.05 4.77 -34.79
C VAL A 114 9.48 3.85 -35.85
N ASP A 115 9.50 4.28 -37.10
CA ASP A 115 9.16 3.40 -38.20
C ASP A 115 10.16 2.24 -38.15
N LEU A 116 9.75 1.09 -37.62
CA LEU A 116 10.59 -0.10 -37.47
C LEU A 116 10.95 -0.71 -38.85
N MET A 117 10.49 -0.11 -39.94
CA MET A 117 10.56 -0.70 -41.26
C MET A 117 10.90 0.26 -42.41
N PRO A 118 12.06 0.95 -42.37
CA PRO A 118 12.51 1.78 -43.50
C PRO A 118 12.95 0.96 -44.72
N GLY A 119 12.96 -0.39 -44.64
CA GLY A 119 13.57 -1.26 -45.65
C GLY A 119 12.66 -1.84 -46.72
N TYR A 120 11.34 -1.67 -46.65
CA TYR A 120 10.41 -2.35 -47.57
C TYR A 120 10.13 -1.55 -48.84
N ASP A 121 10.27 -0.22 -48.77
CA ASP A 121 10.12 0.67 -49.93
C ASP A 121 11.27 0.49 -50.94
N PHE A 122 12.50 0.27 -50.46
CA PHE A 122 13.66 0.08 -51.32
C PHE A 122 13.56 -1.14 -52.24
N THR A 123 12.88 -2.20 -51.81
CA THR A 123 12.73 -3.43 -52.61
C THR A 123 11.57 -3.40 -53.61
N LEU A 124 10.64 -2.45 -53.47
CA LEU A 124 9.50 -2.29 -54.38
C LEU A 124 9.81 -1.31 -55.53
N ALA A 125 10.77 -0.41 -55.33
CA ALA A 125 11.20 0.57 -56.34
C ALA A 125 12.24 0.04 -57.36
N GLU A 126 12.82 -1.15 -57.15
CA GLU A 126 13.75 -1.81 -58.09
C GLU A 126 13.07 -2.86 -59.01
N GLY A 127 11.74 -2.88 -59.06
CA GLY A 127 10.96 -3.74 -59.97
C GLY A 127 10.74 -3.14 -61.36
#